data_AF-A0A2G5SGW0-F1
#
_entry.id   AF-A0A2G5SGW0-F1
#
_cell.length_a   1.000
_cell.length_b   1.000
_cell.length_c   1.000
_cell.angle_alpha   90.00
_cell.angle_beta   90.00
_cell.angle_gamma   90.00
#
_symmetry.space_group_name_H-M   'P 1'
#
loop_
_entity.id
_entity.type
_entity.pdbx_description
1 polymer ?
#
loop_
_entity_poly.entity_id
_entity_poly.type
_entity_poly.pdbx_seq_one_letter_code
_entity_poly.pdbx_strand_id
1 'polypeptide(L)'
;MVFQMPIALLKFPNDLLREVFRLCNPFDLYKISKCSKKCSQRSITLGGAKNWKITYSGGNVITIWVDGSNYNFNQADYPEDYFQMTIGRYSNYMDIEFPNGGGVDLFFYLLDTLGIRIVKSLEITFGTIANVAKVAKVLADRKMEVEHFVIGNVEEVQDVVDFMPTLSQMNITQEFHCFLNFPPDFHFEFVKYPRKVVITDSSWFTIDQLFECTCVRIELEKSTFNNHDLDAFLQKWKKAGTFPNLRRLQILSDFIDDESPIQEMIPPIQTFNNPRIRVSIDGHDGIVDGVRVTKDDGTVGWLKVEFGVWPELNFLIVDPTDTVVEEIHDDVDDETDDEW
;
A
#
# COMPACT_ATOMS: atom_id res chain seq x y z
N MET A 1 -39.22 -13.11 -38.88
CA MET A 1 -38.54 -12.17 -37.97
C MET A 1 -39.38 -12.09 -36.70
N VAL A 2 -38.96 -12.76 -35.63
CA VAL A 2 -39.62 -12.60 -34.32
C VAL A 2 -39.03 -11.33 -33.72
N PHE A 3 -39.82 -10.25 -33.67
CA PHE A 3 -39.47 -9.08 -32.88
C PHE A 3 -39.52 -9.50 -31.41
N GLN A 4 -38.36 -9.74 -30.80
CA GLN A 4 -38.25 -9.90 -29.37
C GLN A 4 -38.64 -8.57 -28.73
N MET A 5 -39.80 -8.51 -28.08
CA MET A 5 -40.22 -7.27 -27.41
C MET A 5 -39.19 -6.91 -26.33
N PRO A 6 -38.78 -5.64 -26.23
CA PRO A 6 -37.87 -5.22 -25.17
C PRO A 6 -38.54 -5.44 -23.81
N ILE A 7 -37.91 -6.24 -22.97
CA ILE A 7 -38.34 -6.49 -21.61
C ILE A 7 -38.03 -5.25 -20.77
N ALA A 8 -39.06 -4.65 -20.17
CA ALA A 8 -38.89 -3.48 -19.32
C ALA A 8 -38.30 -3.88 -17.96
N LEU A 9 -36.97 -3.89 -17.84
CA LEU A 9 -36.21 -4.31 -16.63
C LEU A 9 -36.82 -3.75 -15.34
N LEU A 10 -37.09 -2.44 -15.29
CA LEU A 10 -37.61 -1.79 -14.08
C LEU A 10 -39.05 -2.17 -13.69
N LYS A 11 -39.78 -2.90 -14.53
CA LYS A 11 -41.12 -3.41 -14.20
C LYS A 11 -41.07 -4.74 -13.45
N PHE A 12 -39.91 -5.38 -13.34
CA PHE A 12 -39.77 -6.60 -12.55
C PHE A 12 -39.91 -6.33 -11.03
N PRO A 13 -40.35 -7.35 -10.27
CA PRO A 13 -40.33 -7.31 -8.81
C PRO A 13 -38.94 -6.98 -8.26
N ASN A 14 -38.90 -6.30 -7.11
CA ASN A 14 -37.63 -5.88 -6.48
C ASN A 14 -36.72 -7.07 -6.15
N ASP A 15 -37.28 -8.22 -5.79
CA ASP A 15 -36.47 -9.41 -5.44
C ASP A 15 -35.75 -9.97 -6.67
N LEU A 16 -36.41 -10.00 -7.82
CA LEU A 16 -35.77 -10.39 -9.07
C LEU A 16 -34.71 -9.37 -9.50
N LEU A 17 -35.00 -8.08 -9.37
CA LEU A 17 -34.04 -7.01 -9.67
C LEU A 17 -32.81 -7.07 -8.75
N ARG A 18 -33.00 -7.40 -7.48
CA ARG A 18 -31.91 -7.62 -6.52
C ARG A 18 -30.98 -8.72 -6.99
N GLU A 19 -31.51 -9.88 -7.40
CA GLU A 19 -30.70 -10.99 -7.91
C GLU A 19 -29.96 -10.61 -9.20
N VAL A 20 -30.63 -9.90 -10.13
CA VAL A 20 -29.97 -9.41 -11.35
C VAL A 20 -28.80 -8.47 -11.03
N PHE A 21 -29.02 -7.44 -10.20
CA PHE A 21 -27.97 -6.46 -9.89
C PHE A 21 -26.81 -7.03 -9.05
N ARG A 22 -27.06 -8.09 -8.28
CA ARG A 22 -25.99 -8.83 -7.59
C ARG A 22 -25.02 -9.47 -8.57
N LEU A 23 -25.53 -10.06 -9.65
CA LEU A 23 -24.74 -10.72 -10.68
C LEU A 23 -24.00 -9.75 -11.62
N CYS A 24 -24.45 -8.49 -11.69
CA CYS A 24 -23.80 -7.47 -12.50
C CYS A 24 -22.39 -7.13 -11.99
N ASN A 25 -21.42 -7.17 -12.91
CA ASN A 25 -20.07 -6.68 -12.67
C ASN A 25 -20.02 -5.13 -12.75
N PRO A 26 -18.87 -4.48 -12.47
CA PRO A 26 -18.77 -3.02 -12.51
C PRO A 26 -19.16 -2.40 -13.87
N PHE A 27 -18.82 -3.06 -14.98
CA PHE A 27 -19.13 -2.62 -16.33
C PHE A 27 -20.62 -2.66 -16.63
N ASP A 28 -21.31 -3.73 -16.22
CA ASP A 28 -22.76 -3.86 -16.36
C ASP A 28 -23.48 -2.78 -15.55
N LEU A 29 -23.06 -2.56 -14.30
CA LEU A 29 -23.67 -1.55 -13.43
C LEU A 29 -23.44 -0.13 -13.93
N TYR A 30 -22.26 0.15 -14.48
CA TYR A 30 -21.98 1.42 -15.15
C TYR A 30 -22.89 1.63 -16.37
N LYS A 31 -23.05 0.63 -17.24
CA LYS A 31 -23.95 0.73 -18.39
C LYS A 31 -25.40 0.97 -17.94
N ILE A 32 -25.86 0.24 -16.93
CA ILE A 32 -27.20 0.39 -16.34
C ILE A 32 -27.39 1.79 -15.74
N SER A 33 -26.37 2.35 -15.10
CA SER A 33 -26.45 3.68 -14.48
C SER A 33 -26.58 4.80 -15.51
N LYS A 34 -26.06 4.59 -16.73
CA LYS A 34 -26.25 5.51 -17.88
C LYS A 34 -27.62 5.43 -18.52
N CYS A 35 -28.38 4.34 -18.34
CA CYS A 35 -29.71 4.20 -18.93
C CYS A 35 -30.77 5.11 -18.28
N SER A 36 -30.77 5.27 -16.96
CA SER A 36 -31.64 6.23 -16.26
C SER A 36 -31.22 6.44 -14.80
N LYS A 37 -31.54 7.62 -14.24
CA LYS A 37 -31.36 7.92 -12.80
C LYS A 37 -32.07 6.89 -11.92
N LYS A 38 -33.26 6.44 -12.32
CA LYS A 38 -34.05 5.43 -11.59
C LYS A 38 -33.40 4.04 -11.62
N CYS A 39 -32.76 3.67 -12.73
CA CYS A 39 -31.98 2.43 -12.82
C CYS A 39 -30.78 2.48 -11.88
N SER A 40 -29.99 3.56 -11.94
CA SER A 40 -28.82 3.76 -11.08
C SER A 40 -29.19 3.67 -9.59
N GLN A 41 -30.23 4.39 -9.16
CA GLN A 41 -30.66 4.34 -7.77
C GLN A 41 -31.13 2.94 -7.33
N ARG A 42 -31.80 2.20 -8.23
CA ARG A 42 -32.24 0.83 -7.97
C ARG A 42 -31.08 -0.16 -7.93
N SER A 43 -30.06 -0.04 -8.79
CA SER A 43 -28.90 -0.91 -8.73
C SER A 43 -28.11 -0.72 -7.45
N ILE A 44 -28.00 0.50 -6.94
CA ILE A 44 -27.37 0.80 -5.63
C ILE A 44 -28.18 0.19 -4.49
N THR A 45 -29.48 0.48 -4.43
CA THR A 45 -30.33 0.08 -3.30
C THR A 45 -30.64 -1.42 -3.25
N LEU A 46 -30.73 -2.08 -4.41
CA LEU A 46 -31.09 -3.48 -4.51
C LEU A 46 -29.88 -4.40 -4.75
N GLY A 47 -28.76 -3.90 -5.27
CA GLY A 47 -27.56 -4.70 -5.57
C GLY A 47 -26.85 -5.29 -4.34
N GLY A 48 -27.21 -4.83 -3.14
CA GLY A 48 -26.59 -5.25 -1.88
C GLY A 48 -25.22 -4.62 -1.65
N ALA A 49 -24.64 -4.89 -0.47
CA ALA A 49 -23.27 -4.47 -0.18
C ALA A 49 -22.31 -5.31 -1.02
N LYS A 50 -21.49 -4.63 -1.84
CA LYS A 50 -20.41 -5.23 -2.63
C LYS A 50 -19.08 -4.84 -1.97
N ASN A 51 -18.19 -5.80 -1.72
CA ASN A 51 -16.86 -5.55 -1.15
C ASN A 51 -15.86 -5.07 -2.22
N TRP A 52 -16.34 -4.24 -3.13
CA TRP A 52 -15.55 -3.69 -4.22
C TRP A 52 -14.71 -2.54 -3.69
N LYS A 53 -13.55 -2.37 -4.31
CA LYS A 53 -12.62 -1.29 -3.96
C LYS A 53 -12.23 -0.52 -5.21
N ILE A 54 -11.90 0.75 -5.05
CA ILE A 54 -11.55 1.64 -6.16
C ILE A 54 -10.09 2.11 -6.06
N THR A 55 -9.42 2.22 -7.19
CA THR A 55 -8.07 2.77 -7.32
C THR A 55 -8.07 3.97 -8.26
N TYR A 56 -7.32 5.00 -7.89
CA TYR A 56 -7.12 6.18 -8.73
C TYR A 56 -5.70 6.71 -8.61
N SER A 57 -5.05 6.93 -9.74
CA SER A 57 -3.69 7.49 -9.81
C SER A 57 -3.68 8.89 -10.43
N GLY A 58 -4.84 9.58 -10.37
CA GLY A 58 -4.97 10.98 -10.80
C GLY A 58 -5.05 11.22 -12.32
N GLY A 59 -4.88 10.17 -13.13
CA GLY A 59 -4.90 10.23 -14.60
C GLY A 59 -6.23 9.82 -15.25
N ASN A 60 -6.10 9.21 -16.43
CA ASN A 60 -7.20 8.86 -17.34
C ASN A 60 -7.69 7.41 -17.21
N VAL A 61 -7.38 6.76 -16.09
CA VAL A 61 -7.81 5.40 -15.78
C VAL A 61 -8.28 5.33 -14.34
N ILE A 62 -9.41 4.66 -14.13
CA ILE A 62 -9.91 4.30 -12.80
C ILE A 62 -10.15 2.79 -12.78
N THR A 63 -9.68 2.14 -11.72
CA THR A 63 -9.79 0.69 -11.59
C THR A 63 -10.71 0.32 -10.44
N ILE A 64 -11.60 -0.64 -10.69
CA ILE A 64 -12.42 -1.26 -9.65
C ILE A 64 -11.96 -2.69 -9.47
N TRP A 65 -11.55 -3.01 -8.25
CA TRP A 65 -11.14 -4.34 -7.84
C TRP A 65 -12.34 -5.12 -7.29
N VAL A 66 -12.55 -6.32 -7.84
CA VAL A 66 -13.64 -7.23 -7.49
C VAL A 66 -13.09 -8.65 -7.45
N ASP A 67 -13.06 -9.28 -6.27
CA ASP A 67 -12.77 -10.70 -6.08
C ASP A 67 -11.55 -11.21 -6.88
N GLY A 68 -10.46 -10.45 -6.88
CA GLY A 68 -9.21 -10.80 -7.59
C GLY A 68 -9.13 -10.34 -9.05
N SER A 69 -10.16 -9.67 -9.57
CA SER A 69 -10.21 -9.12 -10.92
C SER A 69 -10.26 -7.59 -10.93
N ASN A 70 -9.60 -6.98 -11.91
CA ASN A 70 -9.60 -5.54 -12.15
C ASN A 70 -10.57 -5.19 -13.28
N TYR A 71 -11.34 -4.12 -13.08
CA TYR A 71 -12.22 -3.50 -14.07
C TYR A 71 -11.76 -2.06 -14.30
N ASN A 72 -11.06 -1.83 -15.39
CA ASN A 72 -10.44 -0.55 -15.73
C ASN A 72 -11.37 0.25 -16.64
N PHE A 73 -11.68 1.48 -16.23
CA PHE A 73 -12.39 2.48 -17.01
C PHE A 73 -11.36 3.44 -17.58
N ASN A 74 -11.13 3.37 -18.89
CA ASN A 74 -10.17 4.22 -19.58
C ASN A 74 -10.91 5.39 -20.24
N GLN A 75 -10.24 6.55 -20.31
CA GLN A 75 -10.67 7.61 -21.21
C GLN A 75 -10.49 7.12 -22.64
N ALA A 76 -11.59 7.11 -23.39
CA ALA A 76 -11.56 6.84 -24.82
C ALA A 76 -10.96 8.02 -25.60
N ASP A 77 -10.12 7.73 -26.59
CA ASP A 77 -9.56 8.74 -27.50
C ASP A 77 -10.59 9.17 -28.56
N TYR A 78 -11.44 8.23 -28.99
CA TYR A 78 -12.44 8.46 -30.03
C TYR A 78 -13.84 7.99 -29.62
N PRO A 79 -14.92 8.66 -30.07
CA PRO A 79 -16.30 8.27 -29.75
C PRO A 79 -16.69 6.83 -30.16
N GLU A 80 -16.11 6.31 -31.23
CA GLU A 80 -16.31 4.93 -31.71
C GLU A 80 -15.78 3.86 -30.74
N ASP A 81 -14.90 4.25 -29.83
CA ASP A 81 -14.34 3.34 -28.82
C ASP A 81 -15.22 3.23 -27.57
N TYR A 82 -16.26 4.05 -27.47
CA TYR A 82 -17.12 4.06 -26.29
C TYR A 82 -17.79 2.70 -26.08
N PHE A 83 -17.63 2.17 -24.87
CA PHE A 83 -18.10 0.87 -24.41
C PHE A 83 -17.48 -0.34 -25.13
N GLN A 84 -16.42 -0.16 -25.92
CA GLN A 84 -15.57 -1.27 -26.34
C GLN A 84 -14.99 -1.94 -25.09
N MET A 85 -14.91 -3.26 -25.09
CA MET A 85 -14.47 -4.02 -23.93
C MET A 85 -13.43 -5.05 -24.32
N THR A 86 -12.38 -5.13 -23.51
CA THR A 86 -11.41 -6.22 -23.56
C THR A 86 -11.47 -6.98 -22.25
N ILE A 87 -11.82 -8.27 -22.32
CA ILE A 87 -11.96 -9.15 -21.16
C ILE A 87 -10.72 -10.04 -21.08
N GLY A 88 -9.87 -9.79 -20.09
CA GLY A 88 -8.69 -10.60 -19.80
C GLY A 88 -8.92 -11.56 -18.65
N ARG A 89 -7.89 -12.35 -18.31
CA ARG A 89 -7.94 -13.34 -17.22
C ARG A 89 -8.12 -12.68 -15.83
N TYR A 90 -7.45 -11.55 -15.61
CA TYR A 90 -7.50 -10.80 -14.34
C TYR A 90 -7.73 -9.30 -14.52
N SER A 91 -7.59 -8.78 -15.74
CA SER A 91 -7.76 -7.36 -16.05
C SER A 91 -8.75 -7.20 -17.20
N ASN A 92 -9.77 -6.39 -16.96
CA ASN A 92 -10.82 -6.06 -17.90
C ASN A 92 -10.76 -4.57 -18.19
N TYR A 93 -11.06 -4.17 -19.42
CA TYR A 93 -10.98 -2.78 -19.86
C TYR A 93 -12.29 -2.38 -20.51
N MET A 94 -12.71 -1.15 -20.26
CA MET A 94 -13.77 -0.47 -20.99
C MET A 94 -13.37 0.97 -21.25
N ASP A 95 -13.41 1.36 -22.51
CA ASP A 95 -13.17 2.74 -22.92
C ASP A 95 -14.48 3.53 -22.83
N ILE A 96 -14.42 4.70 -22.20
CA ILE A 96 -15.59 5.55 -21.94
C ILE A 96 -15.25 7.02 -22.11
N GLU A 97 -16.27 7.84 -22.32
CA GLU A 97 -16.15 9.28 -22.16
C GLU A 97 -16.10 9.64 -20.67
N PHE A 98 -15.02 10.27 -20.22
CA PHE A 98 -14.99 10.85 -18.89
C PHE A 98 -15.88 12.10 -18.85
N PRO A 99 -16.56 12.35 -17.71
CA PRO A 99 -17.30 13.58 -17.50
C PRO A 99 -16.40 14.83 -17.61
N ASN A 100 -17.00 16.01 -17.69
CA ASN A 100 -16.28 17.28 -17.87
C ASN A 100 -15.19 17.56 -16.82
N GLY A 101 -15.34 17.12 -15.56
CA GLY A 101 -14.30 17.21 -14.54
C GLY A 101 -13.24 16.09 -14.61
N GLY A 102 -13.21 15.34 -15.71
CA GLY A 102 -12.25 14.28 -15.99
C GLY A 102 -12.33 13.11 -15.00
N GLY A 103 -11.16 12.55 -14.67
CA GLY A 103 -11.05 11.40 -13.78
C GLY A 103 -11.57 11.67 -12.37
N VAL A 104 -11.47 12.91 -11.87
CA VAL A 104 -11.96 13.27 -10.52
C VAL A 104 -13.48 13.09 -10.43
N ASP A 105 -14.22 13.63 -11.40
CA ASP A 105 -15.68 13.51 -11.44
C ASP A 105 -16.11 12.05 -11.68
N LEU A 106 -15.38 11.32 -12.53
CA LEU A 106 -15.65 9.90 -12.75
C LEU A 106 -15.40 9.07 -11.48
N PHE A 107 -14.34 9.37 -10.73
CA PHE A 107 -14.02 8.70 -9.47
C PHE A 107 -15.19 8.78 -8.50
N PHE A 108 -15.69 9.99 -8.23
CA PHE A 108 -16.84 10.16 -7.35
C PHE A 108 -18.12 9.57 -7.94
N TYR A 109 -18.33 9.68 -9.25
CA TYR A 109 -19.45 9.05 -9.91
C TYR A 109 -19.47 7.54 -9.68
N LEU A 110 -18.34 6.86 -9.91
CA LEU A 110 -18.22 5.41 -9.72
C LEU A 110 -18.32 5.02 -8.24
N LEU A 111 -17.65 5.78 -7.36
CA LEU A 111 -17.71 5.58 -5.92
C LEU A 111 -19.16 5.58 -5.41
N ASP A 112 -19.92 6.62 -5.77
CA ASP A 112 -21.31 6.80 -5.33
C ASP A 112 -22.27 5.85 -6.07
N THR A 113 -22.08 5.64 -7.38
CA THR A 113 -22.95 4.80 -8.21
C THR A 113 -22.83 3.31 -7.90
N LEU A 114 -21.65 2.87 -7.47
CA LEU A 114 -21.39 1.47 -7.17
C LEU A 114 -21.39 1.19 -5.67
N GLY A 115 -21.62 2.22 -4.85
CA GLY A 115 -21.69 2.09 -3.39
C GLY A 115 -20.38 1.65 -2.75
N ILE A 116 -19.24 1.98 -3.37
CA ILE A 116 -17.90 1.58 -2.90
C ILE A 116 -17.56 2.35 -1.62
N ARG A 117 -17.04 1.64 -0.62
CA ARG A 117 -16.75 2.19 0.72
C ARG A 117 -15.27 2.24 1.06
N ILE A 118 -14.43 1.54 0.31
CA ILE A 118 -13.00 1.42 0.55
C ILE A 118 -12.27 1.85 -0.73
N VAL A 119 -11.33 2.79 -0.58
CA VAL A 119 -10.37 3.13 -1.62
C VAL A 119 -9.18 2.19 -1.46
N LYS A 120 -8.94 1.34 -2.45
CA LYS A 120 -7.83 0.38 -2.42
C LYS A 120 -6.49 1.10 -2.52
N SER A 121 -6.37 2.03 -3.46
CA SER A 121 -5.12 2.77 -3.67
C SER A 121 -5.42 4.17 -4.20
N LEU A 122 -4.72 5.16 -3.65
CA LEU A 122 -4.69 6.52 -4.16
C LEU A 122 -3.22 6.91 -4.38
N GLU A 123 -2.89 7.28 -5.61
CA GLU A 123 -1.48 7.38 -6.02
C GLU A 123 -1.20 8.72 -6.69
N ILE A 124 -0.19 9.42 -6.20
CA ILE A 124 0.36 10.60 -6.85
C ILE A 124 1.49 10.15 -7.77
N THR A 125 1.26 10.27 -9.07
CA THR A 125 2.24 9.98 -10.13
C THR A 125 2.22 11.09 -11.18
N PHE A 126 3.35 11.43 -11.80
CA PHE A 126 3.50 12.31 -12.98
C PHE A 126 2.38 13.34 -13.24
N GLY A 127 2.51 14.55 -12.70
CA GLY A 127 1.59 15.67 -13.00
C GLY A 127 0.16 15.53 -12.47
N THR A 128 -0.15 14.50 -11.67
CA THR A 128 -1.53 14.20 -11.27
C THR A 128 -1.95 14.73 -9.90
N ILE A 129 -1.04 15.40 -9.18
CA ILE A 129 -1.27 15.82 -7.79
C ILE A 129 -2.52 16.67 -7.62
N ALA A 130 -2.80 17.60 -8.54
CA ALA A 130 -3.98 18.45 -8.44
C ALA A 130 -5.30 17.65 -8.45
N ASN A 131 -5.36 16.55 -9.21
CA ASN A 131 -6.51 15.66 -9.24
C ASN A 131 -6.60 14.79 -7.99
N VAL A 132 -5.46 14.23 -7.56
CA VAL A 132 -5.39 13.42 -6.34
C VAL A 132 -5.73 14.25 -5.11
N ALA A 133 -5.25 15.48 -5.01
CA ALA A 133 -5.54 16.40 -3.91
C ALA A 133 -7.05 16.70 -3.78
N LYS A 134 -7.75 16.90 -4.91
CA LYS A 134 -9.21 17.04 -4.92
C LYS A 134 -9.91 15.80 -4.38
N VAL A 135 -9.47 14.62 -4.80
CA VAL A 135 -10.02 13.34 -4.32
C VAL A 135 -9.73 13.15 -2.83
N ALA A 136 -8.47 13.29 -2.42
CA ALA A 136 -8.01 13.15 -1.05
C ALA A 136 -8.79 14.04 -0.06
N LYS A 137 -9.02 15.31 -0.41
CA LYS A 137 -9.79 16.22 0.42
C LYS A 137 -11.20 15.69 0.71
N VAL A 138 -11.91 15.24 -0.32
CA VAL A 138 -13.26 14.69 -0.15
C VAL A 138 -13.24 13.38 0.63
N LEU A 139 -12.23 12.53 0.42
CA LEU A 139 -12.08 11.27 1.17
C LEU A 139 -11.81 11.53 2.65
N ALA A 140 -10.97 12.51 2.98
CA ALA A 140 -10.72 12.95 4.35
C ALA A 140 -12.00 13.50 5.01
N ASP A 141 -12.72 14.39 4.32
CA ASP A 141 -14.00 14.95 4.80
C ASP A 141 -15.04 13.85 5.06
N ARG A 142 -15.11 12.84 4.17
CA ARG A 142 -15.99 11.68 4.30
C ARG A 142 -15.47 10.62 5.30
N LYS A 143 -14.27 10.79 5.85
CA LYS A 143 -13.55 9.83 6.71
C LYS A 143 -13.49 8.43 6.10
N MET A 144 -13.28 8.37 4.79
CA MET A 144 -13.22 7.10 4.07
C MET A 144 -11.93 6.36 4.36
N GLU A 145 -12.02 5.04 4.40
CA GLU A 145 -10.85 4.18 4.47
C GLU A 145 -10.09 4.18 3.14
N VAL A 146 -8.78 4.44 3.23
CA VAL A 146 -7.83 4.32 2.13
C VAL A 146 -6.83 3.24 2.54
N GLU A 147 -6.77 2.13 1.82
CA GLU A 147 -5.85 1.05 2.20
C GLU A 147 -4.41 1.45 1.88
N HIS A 148 -4.15 1.86 0.65
CA HIS A 148 -2.81 2.24 0.18
C HIS A 148 -2.78 3.69 -0.28
N PHE A 149 -1.75 4.42 0.14
CA PHE A 149 -1.44 5.73 -0.40
C PHE A 149 0.00 5.77 -0.88
N VAL A 150 0.22 6.21 -2.12
CA VAL A 150 1.54 6.24 -2.74
C VAL A 150 1.88 7.64 -3.23
N ILE A 151 3.03 8.14 -2.82
CA ILE A 151 3.67 9.32 -3.38
C ILE A 151 4.85 8.82 -4.21
N GLY A 152 4.63 8.73 -5.52
CA GLY A 152 5.63 8.37 -6.51
C GLY A 152 6.36 9.58 -7.06
N ASN A 153 6.67 9.52 -8.36
CA ASN A 153 7.38 10.60 -9.04
C ASN A 153 6.46 11.81 -9.30
N VAL A 154 6.93 13.01 -8.97
CA VAL A 154 6.23 14.28 -9.22
C VAL A 154 7.15 15.27 -9.91
N GLU A 155 6.57 16.24 -10.62
CA GLU A 155 7.34 17.31 -11.29
C GLU A 155 7.86 18.31 -10.28
N GLU A 156 6.99 18.80 -9.38
CA GLU A 156 7.30 19.81 -8.38
C GLU A 156 7.07 19.24 -6.98
N VAL A 157 8.16 19.00 -6.24
CA VAL A 157 8.10 18.50 -4.86
C VAL A 157 7.31 19.45 -3.95
N GLN A 158 7.34 20.76 -4.24
CA GLN A 158 6.60 21.76 -3.46
C GLN A 158 5.08 21.51 -3.47
N ASP A 159 4.52 21.03 -4.58
CA ASP A 159 3.09 20.71 -4.62
C ASP A 159 2.75 19.58 -3.63
N VAL A 160 3.67 18.62 -3.45
CA VAL A 160 3.51 17.55 -2.45
C VAL A 160 3.65 18.12 -1.04
N VAL A 161 4.64 18.97 -0.79
CA VAL A 161 4.80 19.66 0.51
C VAL A 161 3.50 20.38 0.90
N ASP A 162 2.90 21.11 -0.02
CA ASP A 162 1.64 21.84 0.20
C ASP A 162 0.44 20.89 0.39
N PHE A 163 0.51 19.68 -0.14
CA PHE A 163 -0.50 18.63 0.00
C PHE A 163 -0.41 17.86 1.32
N MET A 164 0.78 17.71 1.93
CA MET A 164 1.00 16.90 3.14
C MET A 164 0.04 17.22 4.32
N PRO A 165 -0.34 18.49 4.59
CA PRO A 165 -1.36 18.80 5.59
C PRO A 165 -2.75 18.19 5.31
N THR A 166 -3.09 17.93 4.05
CA THR A 166 -4.32 17.19 3.69
C THR A 166 -4.13 15.70 3.93
N LEU A 167 -2.95 15.15 3.61
CA LEU A 167 -2.64 13.74 3.82
C LEU A 167 -2.75 13.34 5.30
N SER A 168 -2.30 14.19 6.22
CA SER A 168 -2.39 13.92 7.66
C SER A 168 -3.83 13.75 8.19
N GLN A 169 -4.84 14.23 7.44
CA GLN A 169 -6.26 14.10 7.78
C GLN A 169 -6.91 12.84 7.20
N MET A 170 -6.19 12.11 6.34
CA MET A 170 -6.72 10.92 5.69
C MET A 170 -6.66 9.70 6.63
N ASN A 171 -7.62 8.79 6.48
CA ASN A 171 -7.62 7.51 7.20
C ASN A 171 -6.94 6.43 6.37
N ILE A 172 -5.60 6.49 6.30
CA ILE A 172 -4.76 5.49 5.63
C ILE A 172 -4.58 4.30 6.57
N THR A 173 -5.00 3.09 6.17
CA THR A 173 -5.07 1.94 7.09
C THR A 173 -4.02 0.87 6.84
N GLN A 174 -3.61 0.61 5.60
CA GLN A 174 -2.65 -0.47 5.29
C GLN A 174 -1.25 0.07 5.03
N GLU A 175 -1.01 0.76 3.92
CA GLU A 175 0.35 1.13 3.51
C GLU A 175 0.45 2.59 3.08
N PHE A 176 1.54 3.24 3.50
CA PHE A 176 1.98 4.53 2.98
C PHE A 176 3.37 4.38 2.39
N HIS A 177 3.51 4.70 1.11
CA HIS A 177 4.78 4.70 0.39
C HIS A 177 5.14 6.11 -0.08
N CYS A 178 6.36 6.56 0.19
CA CYS A 178 6.88 7.83 -0.28
C CYS A 178 8.27 7.68 -0.89
N PHE A 179 8.37 7.99 -2.18
CA PHE A 179 9.59 7.82 -2.97
C PHE A 179 10.28 9.15 -3.31
N LEU A 180 9.86 10.26 -2.69
CA LEU A 180 10.38 11.59 -2.95
C LEU A 180 11.45 12.01 -1.95
N ASN A 181 12.37 12.85 -2.43
CA ASN A 181 13.29 13.64 -1.62
C ASN A 181 12.66 15.01 -1.34
N PHE A 182 12.63 15.41 -0.08
CA PHE A 182 12.07 16.68 0.36
C PHE A 182 13.16 17.71 0.69
N PRO A 183 12.84 19.02 0.69
CA PRO A 183 13.76 20.05 1.16
C PRO A 183 14.27 19.76 2.59
N PRO A 184 15.50 20.18 2.96
CA PRO A 184 16.08 19.86 4.27
C PRO A 184 15.31 20.37 5.50
N ASP A 185 14.48 21.40 5.33
CA ASP A 185 13.63 22.00 6.36
C ASP A 185 12.22 21.40 6.41
N PHE A 186 11.93 20.39 5.59
CA PHE A 186 10.65 19.71 5.58
C PHE A 186 10.45 18.89 6.85
N HIS A 187 9.26 19.04 7.44
CA HIS A 187 8.82 18.27 8.59
C HIS A 187 7.39 17.79 8.39
N PHE A 188 7.14 16.53 8.73
CA PHE A 188 5.81 15.95 8.67
C PHE A 188 5.62 14.92 9.77
N GLU A 189 4.42 14.89 10.35
CA GLU A 189 4.02 13.94 11.38
C GLU A 189 2.68 13.30 11.00
N PHE A 190 2.60 11.99 11.22
CA PHE A 190 1.36 11.26 11.06
C PHE A 190 0.45 11.48 12.26
N VAL A 191 -0.78 11.95 12.03
CA VAL A 191 -1.83 11.96 13.07
C VAL A 191 -2.21 10.53 13.45
N LYS A 192 -2.17 9.61 12.48
CA LYS A 192 -2.39 8.18 12.66
C LYS A 192 -1.47 7.41 11.71
N TYR A 193 -0.68 6.50 12.26
CA TYR A 193 0.19 5.66 11.47
C TYR A 193 -0.60 4.54 10.76
N PRO A 194 -0.27 4.22 9.49
CA PRO A 194 -0.80 3.05 8.80
C PRO A 194 -0.14 1.76 9.33
N ARG A 195 -0.55 0.60 8.82
CA ARG A 195 0.09 -0.68 9.20
C ARG A 195 1.54 -0.77 8.73
N LYS A 196 1.87 -0.20 7.57
CA LYS A 196 3.21 -0.21 6.96
C LYS A 196 3.57 1.16 6.43
N VAL A 197 4.82 1.57 6.67
CA VAL A 197 5.42 2.78 6.11
C VAL A 197 6.69 2.41 5.36
N VAL A 198 6.83 2.92 4.13
CA VAL A 198 8.05 2.84 3.31
C VAL A 198 8.40 4.24 2.84
N ILE A 199 9.58 4.73 3.22
CA ILE A 199 10.04 6.08 2.87
C ILE A 199 11.47 5.97 2.33
N THR A 200 11.68 6.34 1.06
CA THR A 200 13.00 6.24 0.40
C THR A 200 13.95 7.38 0.78
N ASP A 201 13.43 8.57 1.03
CA ASP A 201 14.19 9.67 1.64
C ASP A 201 13.52 10.03 2.96
N SER A 202 14.03 9.39 4.01
CA SER A 202 13.45 9.45 5.36
C SER A 202 14.22 10.41 6.28
N SER A 203 14.97 11.36 5.71
CA SER A 203 15.73 12.36 6.46
C SER A 203 14.88 13.25 7.40
N TRP A 204 13.58 13.39 7.09
CA TRP A 204 12.60 14.10 7.92
C TRP A 204 11.90 13.21 8.97
N PHE A 205 12.12 11.89 8.94
CA PHE A 205 11.52 10.95 9.88
C PHE A 205 12.41 10.83 11.13
N THR A 206 11.94 11.38 12.26
CA THR A 206 12.75 11.54 13.47
C THR A 206 12.69 10.33 14.42
N ILE A 207 13.61 10.27 15.39
CA ILE A 207 13.61 9.24 16.43
C ILE A 207 12.35 9.29 17.31
N ASP A 208 11.83 10.50 17.57
CA ASP A 208 10.58 10.68 18.31
C ASP A 208 9.39 10.10 17.54
N GLN A 209 9.33 10.29 16.21
CA GLN A 209 8.34 9.65 15.38
C GLN A 209 8.48 8.13 15.36
N LEU A 210 9.71 7.60 15.30
CA LEU A 210 9.95 6.16 15.42
C LEU A 210 9.41 5.61 16.75
N PHE A 211 9.62 6.35 17.83
CA PHE A 211 9.20 6.03 19.19
C PHE A 211 7.68 6.03 19.43
N GLU A 212 6.93 6.78 18.63
CA GLU A 212 5.47 6.87 18.67
C GLU A 212 4.78 6.02 17.60
N CYS A 213 5.56 5.55 16.63
CA CYS A 213 5.08 4.76 15.50
C CYS A 213 4.37 3.48 15.95
N THR A 214 3.13 3.29 15.48
CA THR A 214 2.32 2.09 15.78
C THR A 214 2.27 1.09 14.63
N CYS A 215 3.10 1.30 13.60
CA CYS A 215 3.23 0.42 12.44
C CYS A 215 3.66 -1.00 12.83
N VAL A 216 3.25 -1.95 12.00
CA VAL A 216 3.75 -3.33 12.01
C VAL A 216 5.08 -3.42 11.27
N ARG A 217 5.23 -2.66 10.18
CA ARG A 217 6.42 -2.65 9.33
C ARG A 217 6.87 -1.24 9.01
N ILE A 218 8.15 -0.98 9.19
CA ILE A 218 8.78 0.32 8.98
C ILE A 218 10.01 0.11 8.10
N GLU A 219 10.08 0.78 6.96
CA GLU A 219 11.22 0.77 6.05
C GLU A 219 11.62 2.21 5.74
N LEU A 220 12.83 2.57 6.15
CA LEU A 220 13.34 3.93 6.07
C LEU A 220 14.69 3.89 5.36
N GLU A 221 14.75 4.41 4.14
CA GLU A 221 16.00 4.56 3.40
C GLU A 221 16.49 6.01 3.47
N LYS A 222 17.80 6.19 3.31
CA LYS A 222 18.49 7.49 3.40
C LYS A 222 18.09 8.25 4.67
N SER A 223 17.92 7.52 5.77
CA SER A 223 17.57 8.10 7.05
C SER A 223 18.79 8.81 7.67
N THR A 224 18.54 9.66 8.66
CA THR A 224 19.59 10.30 9.46
C THR A 224 19.92 9.54 10.74
N PHE A 225 19.45 8.29 10.89
CA PHE A 225 19.67 7.50 12.09
C PHE A 225 21.11 6.98 12.18
N ASN A 226 21.79 7.35 13.27
CA ASN A 226 23.12 6.84 13.60
C ASN A 226 23.05 5.71 14.65
N ASN A 227 24.19 5.12 14.99
CA ASN A 227 24.28 4.02 15.97
C ASN A 227 23.67 4.38 17.33
N HIS A 228 23.76 5.63 17.78
CA HIS A 228 23.18 6.07 19.06
C HIS A 228 21.64 6.06 19.02
N ASP A 229 21.05 6.54 17.93
CA ASP A 229 19.59 6.50 17.76
C ASP A 229 19.07 5.05 17.71
N LEU A 230 19.78 4.18 16.99
CA LEU A 230 19.46 2.76 16.88
C LEU A 230 19.62 2.03 18.22
N ASP A 231 20.64 2.37 18.99
CA ASP A 231 20.79 1.86 20.35
C ASP A 231 19.65 2.33 21.26
N ALA A 232 19.29 3.62 21.21
CA ALA A 232 18.16 4.17 21.97
C ALA A 232 16.84 3.48 21.60
N PHE A 233 16.61 3.20 20.31
CA PHE A 233 15.48 2.39 19.85
C PHE A 233 15.48 1.00 20.47
N LEU A 234 16.59 0.25 20.40
CA LEU A 234 16.66 -1.11 20.95
C LEU A 234 16.51 -1.13 22.47
N GLN A 235 17.09 -0.16 23.18
CA GLN A 235 16.90 0.00 24.63
C GLN A 235 15.42 0.23 24.98
N LYS A 236 14.70 1.01 24.18
CA LYS A 236 13.26 1.23 24.38
C LYS A 236 12.45 -0.01 24.01
N TRP A 237 12.79 -0.69 22.91
CA TRP A 237 12.13 -1.92 22.47
C TRP A 237 12.24 -3.06 23.48
N LYS A 238 13.37 -3.17 24.19
CA LYS A 238 13.57 -4.20 25.23
C LYS A 238 12.60 -4.09 26.42
N LYS A 239 12.03 -2.91 26.67
CA LYS A 239 11.09 -2.70 27.79
C LYS A 239 9.74 -3.36 27.50
N ALA A 240 9.18 -4.08 28.47
CA ALA A 240 7.87 -4.71 28.34
C ALA A 240 6.78 -3.68 27.93
N GLY A 241 5.91 -4.07 27.00
CA GLY A 241 4.78 -3.25 26.54
C GLY A 241 5.11 -2.15 25.51
N THR A 242 6.37 -1.92 25.13
CA THR A 242 6.71 -0.99 24.05
C THR A 242 6.61 -1.65 22.67
N PHE A 243 6.32 -0.88 21.62
CA PHE A 243 6.21 -1.36 20.22
C PHE A 243 5.38 -2.64 20.04
N PRO A 244 4.13 -2.70 20.55
CA PRO A 244 3.36 -3.95 20.61
C PRO A 244 3.01 -4.54 19.24
N ASN A 245 3.00 -3.72 18.18
CA ASN A 245 2.63 -4.15 16.83
C ASN A 245 3.85 -4.43 15.93
N LEU A 246 5.04 -3.95 16.31
CA LEU A 246 6.19 -3.97 15.42
C LEU A 246 6.60 -5.42 15.13
N ARG A 247 6.78 -5.73 13.85
CA ARG A 247 7.22 -7.04 13.36
C ARG A 247 8.48 -6.94 12.50
N ARG A 248 8.66 -5.81 11.80
CA ARG A 248 9.85 -5.56 10.97
C ARG A 248 10.24 -4.08 10.99
N LEU A 249 11.52 -3.82 11.22
CA LEU A 249 12.15 -2.52 11.06
C LEU A 249 13.38 -2.68 10.16
N GLN A 250 13.44 -1.88 9.10
CA GLN A 250 14.57 -1.81 8.19
C GLN A 250 14.99 -0.34 8.08
N ILE A 251 16.25 -0.06 8.36
CA ILE A 251 16.81 1.29 8.33
C ILE A 251 18.09 1.24 7.50
N LEU A 252 18.11 1.98 6.39
CA LEU A 252 19.31 2.24 5.61
C LEU A 252 19.77 3.68 5.90
N SER A 253 21.03 3.84 6.29
CA SER A 253 21.60 5.13 6.64
C SER A 253 23.11 5.18 6.46
N ASP A 254 23.61 6.27 5.88
CA ASP A 254 25.05 6.56 5.83
C ASP A 254 25.67 6.92 7.18
N PHE A 255 24.84 7.11 8.21
CA PHE A 255 25.28 7.47 9.55
C PHE A 255 25.47 6.25 10.46
N ILE A 256 25.30 5.03 9.93
CA ILE A 256 25.67 3.81 10.65
C ILE A 256 27.16 3.53 10.38
N ASP A 257 27.94 3.47 11.46
CA ASP A 257 29.39 3.25 11.42
C ASP A 257 29.81 1.96 12.13
N ASP A 258 31.05 1.51 11.90
CA ASP A 258 31.66 0.30 12.47
C ASP A 258 32.49 0.59 13.74
N GLU A 259 32.40 1.79 14.29
CA GLU A 259 33.17 2.24 15.46
C GLU A 259 32.30 2.31 16.72
N SER A 260 31.03 2.65 16.56
CA SER A 260 30.08 2.95 17.62
C SER A 260 29.22 1.74 17.97
N PRO A 261 29.02 1.41 19.26
CA PRO A 261 28.25 0.24 19.65
C PRO A 261 26.74 0.45 19.46
N ILE A 262 26.05 -0.64 19.11
CA ILE A 262 24.60 -0.79 19.18
C ILE A 262 24.33 -1.98 20.10
N GLN A 263 23.67 -1.75 21.24
CA GLN A 263 23.46 -2.78 22.28
C GLN A 263 24.76 -3.46 22.72
N GLU A 264 25.81 -2.66 22.95
CA GLU A 264 27.16 -3.12 23.33
C GLU A 264 27.89 -3.96 22.26
N MET A 265 27.28 -4.14 21.08
CA MET A 265 27.88 -4.83 19.93
C MET A 265 28.44 -3.81 18.95
N ILE A 266 29.67 -4.02 18.50
CA ILE A 266 30.29 -3.21 17.44
C ILE A 266 29.86 -3.81 16.09
N PRO A 267 29.26 -3.02 15.17
CA PRO A 267 28.94 -3.49 13.83
C PRO A 267 30.17 -3.98 13.05
N PRO A 268 30.01 -4.89 12.06
CA PRO A 268 28.76 -5.54 11.65
C PRO A 268 28.22 -6.51 12.71
N ILE A 269 26.90 -6.48 12.92
CA ILE A 269 26.22 -7.33 13.89
C ILE A 269 25.62 -8.50 13.13
N GLN A 270 26.26 -9.67 13.21
CA GLN A 270 25.81 -10.91 12.58
C GLN A 270 26.43 -12.13 13.28
N THR A 271 25.80 -13.29 13.10
CA THR A 271 26.31 -14.58 13.54
C THR A 271 27.00 -15.31 12.40
N PHE A 272 27.96 -16.19 12.68
CA PHE A 272 28.57 -17.06 11.67
C PHE A 272 28.31 -18.52 12.06
N ASN A 273 27.07 -18.97 11.89
CA ASN A 273 26.65 -20.34 12.22
C ASN A 273 26.82 -21.27 11.02
N ASN A 274 27.10 -22.55 11.29
CA ASN A 274 27.01 -23.63 10.29
C ASN A 274 26.20 -24.80 10.90
N PRO A 275 24.97 -25.08 10.43
CA PRO A 275 24.28 -24.40 9.33
C PRO A 275 23.93 -22.94 9.65
N ARG A 276 23.80 -22.14 8.59
CA ARG A 276 23.36 -20.73 8.68
C ARG A 276 21.91 -20.70 9.11
N ILE A 277 21.49 -19.62 9.77
CA ILE A 277 20.10 -19.51 10.26
C ILE A 277 19.39 -18.40 9.49
N ARG A 278 18.25 -18.75 8.89
CA ARG A 278 17.33 -17.79 8.30
C ARG A 278 16.06 -17.71 9.14
N VAL A 279 15.66 -16.48 9.45
CA VAL A 279 14.39 -16.19 10.13
C VAL A 279 13.55 -15.33 9.22
N SER A 280 12.32 -15.75 8.93
CA SER A 280 11.44 -15.08 7.96
C SER A 280 9.99 -15.01 8.44
N ILE A 281 9.22 -14.05 7.93
CA ILE A 281 7.79 -13.92 8.21
C ILE A 281 7.03 -14.48 7.01
N ASP A 282 6.16 -15.46 7.22
CA ASP A 282 5.43 -16.16 6.15
C ASP A 282 6.32 -16.76 5.04
N GLY A 283 7.57 -17.14 5.38
CA GLY A 283 8.57 -17.64 4.40
C GLY A 283 9.17 -16.55 3.49
N HIS A 284 8.78 -15.30 3.70
CA HIS A 284 9.25 -14.13 2.95
C HIS A 284 9.97 -13.13 3.88
N ASP A 285 10.67 -12.14 3.31
CA ASP A 285 11.27 -11.04 4.07
C ASP A 285 12.13 -11.46 5.28
N GLY A 286 13.12 -12.32 5.04
CA GLY A 286 13.93 -12.92 6.12
C GLY A 286 15.24 -12.20 6.42
N ILE A 287 15.73 -12.42 7.65
CA ILE A 287 17.10 -12.11 8.08
C ILE A 287 17.89 -13.41 8.10
N VAL A 288 19.03 -13.43 7.45
CA VAL A 288 20.00 -14.52 7.55
C VAL A 288 21.13 -14.08 8.47
N ASP A 289 21.56 -14.97 9.36
CA ASP A 289 22.70 -14.73 10.25
C ASP A 289 22.52 -13.55 11.23
N GLY A 290 21.28 -13.29 11.64
CA GLY A 290 21.01 -12.27 12.65
C GLY A 290 21.45 -12.70 14.06
N VAL A 291 21.75 -11.72 14.90
CA VAL A 291 21.95 -11.92 16.34
C VAL A 291 20.61 -11.87 17.06
N ARG A 292 20.37 -12.85 17.94
CA ARG A 292 19.14 -12.91 18.74
C ARG A 292 19.18 -11.86 19.87
N VAL A 293 18.18 -11.00 19.91
CA VAL A 293 17.94 -10.01 20.98
C VAL A 293 16.63 -10.36 21.68
N THR A 294 16.61 -10.33 23.01
CA THR A 294 15.42 -10.69 23.80
C THR A 294 14.89 -9.48 24.57
N LYS A 295 13.58 -9.31 24.53
CA LYS A 295 12.81 -8.32 25.27
C LYS A 295 12.54 -8.81 26.70
N ASP A 296 12.27 -7.89 27.63
CA ASP A 296 12.01 -8.20 29.05
C ASP A 296 10.83 -9.16 29.27
N ASP A 297 9.86 -9.17 28.36
CA ASP A 297 8.70 -10.06 28.38
C ASP A 297 8.95 -11.44 27.71
N GLY A 298 10.17 -11.68 27.22
CA GLY A 298 10.56 -12.91 26.54
C GLY A 298 10.35 -12.88 25.01
N THR A 299 9.77 -11.82 24.45
CA THR A 299 9.65 -11.64 23.00
C THR A 299 11.05 -11.63 22.36
N VAL A 300 11.19 -12.33 21.25
CA VAL A 300 12.47 -12.49 20.54
C VAL A 300 12.50 -11.63 19.29
N GLY A 301 13.57 -10.86 19.14
CA GLY A 301 13.94 -10.17 17.90
C GLY A 301 15.24 -10.72 17.34
N TRP A 302 15.40 -10.63 16.03
CA TRP A 302 16.64 -10.92 15.30
C TRP A 302 17.16 -9.63 14.71
N LEU A 303 18.37 -9.26 15.09
CA LEU A 303 19.05 -8.04 14.69
C LEU A 303 20.20 -8.38 13.76
N LYS A 304 20.28 -7.70 12.64
CA LYS A 304 21.45 -7.72 11.76
C LYS A 304 21.85 -6.31 11.40
N VAL A 305 23.15 -6.02 11.45
CA VAL A 305 23.71 -4.75 10.95
C VAL A 305 24.83 -5.07 9.98
N GLU A 306 24.73 -4.58 8.75
CA GLU A 306 25.69 -4.86 7.69
C GLU A 306 26.00 -3.61 6.85
N PHE A 307 27.15 -3.61 6.19
CA PHE A 307 27.70 -2.43 5.50
C PHE A 307 27.63 -2.50 3.97
N GLY A 308 26.79 -3.39 3.41
CA GLY A 308 26.73 -3.80 2.00
C GLY A 308 27.05 -2.72 0.94
N VAL A 309 26.04 -2.27 0.19
CA VAL A 309 26.18 -1.08 -0.68
C VAL A 309 25.92 0.19 0.13
N TRP A 310 25.01 0.09 1.09
CA TRP A 310 24.66 1.10 2.07
C TRP A 310 24.62 0.43 3.44
N PRO A 311 25.06 1.10 4.52
CA PRO A 311 24.91 0.56 5.86
C PRO A 311 23.42 0.39 6.21
N GLU A 312 23.11 -0.75 6.82
CA GLU A 312 21.74 -1.19 7.02
C GLU A 312 21.57 -1.90 8.37
N LEU A 313 20.52 -1.52 9.10
CA LEU A 313 19.99 -2.27 10.23
C LEU A 313 18.70 -2.97 9.82
N ASN A 314 18.67 -4.29 10.01
CA ASN A 314 17.51 -5.15 9.88
C ASN A 314 17.10 -5.70 11.24
N PHE A 315 15.84 -5.53 11.61
CA PHE A 315 15.29 -6.05 12.85
C PHE A 315 13.93 -6.72 12.63
N LEU A 316 13.84 -8.01 12.96
CA LEU A 316 12.65 -8.84 12.75
C LEU A 316 12.20 -9.42 14.09
N ILE A 317 10.92 -9.25 14.42
CA ILE A 317 10.34 -9.73 15.68
C ILE A 317 9.52 -10.99 15.42
N VAL A 318 9.85 -12.04 16.17
CA VAL A 318 9.27 -13.38 16.03
C VAL A 318 7.85 -13.40 16.58
N ASP A 319 6.95 -13.98 15.80
CA ASP A 319 5.62 -14.39 16.22
C ASP A 319 5.45 -15.89 15.87
N PRO A 320 5.15 -16.76 16.85
CA PRO A 320 5.01 -18.19 16.60
C PRO A 320 3.94 -18.58 15.58
N THR A 321 3.01 -17.67 15.24
CA THR A 321 1.91 -17.96 14.31
C THR A 321 2.32 -17.91 12.84
N ASP A 322 3.38 -17.18 12.50
CA ASP A 322 3.77 -16.89 11.11
C ASP A 322 5.29 -16.88 10.87
N THR A 323 6.12 -16.95 11.91
CA THR A 323 7.58 -16.84 11.78
C THR A 323 8.21 -18.21 11.57
N VAL A 324 9.00 -18.34 10.52
CA VAL A 324 9.70 -19.57 10.14
C VAL A 324 11.20 -19.39 10.40
N VAL A 325 11.80 -20.37 11.09
CA VAL A 325 13.25 -20.47 11.33
C VAL A 325 13.77 -21.68 10.57
N GLU A 326 14.71 -21.46 9.66
CA GLU A 326 15.27 -22.47 8.77
C GLU A 326 16.78 -22.53 8.92
N GLU A 327 17.32 -23.76 8.91
CA GLU A 327 18.75 -24.01 8.78
C GLU A 327 19.11 -24.09 7.30
N ILE A 328 20.04 -23.25 6.87
CA ILE A 328 20.58 -23.23 5.51
C ILE A 328 21.95 -23.88 5.56
N HIS A 329 22.13 -24.97 4.81
CA HIS A 329 23.44 -25.55 4.59
C HIS A 329 24.12 -24.79 3.45
N ASP A 330 25.39 -24.44 3.63
CA ASP A 330 26.22 -24.07 2.50
C ASP A 330 26.40 -25.36 1.69
N ASP A 331 25.73 -25.47 0.54
CA ASP A 331 25.95 -26.57 -0.39
C ASP A 331 27.42 -26.49 -0.84
N VAL A 332 28.22 -27.45 -0.36
CA VAL A 332 29.54 -27.75 -0.90
C VAL A 332 29.32 -28.76 -2.04
N ASP A 333 29.74 -28.35 -3.25
CA ASP A 333 29.82 -29.11 -4.51
C ASP A 333 28.47 -29.31 -5.26
N ASP A 334 28.36 -29.14 -6.59
CA ASP A 334 29.30 -29.57 -7.63
C ASP A 334 29.57 -28.49 -8.70
N GLU A 335 30.87 -28.28 -8.96
CA GLU A 335 31.36 -28.13 -10.33
C GLU A 335 30.86 -29.33 -11.16
N THR A 336 29.74 -29.18 -11.86
CA THR A 336 29.57 -29.89 -13.11
C THR A 336 29.94 -28.94 -14.23
N ASP A 337 31.20 -29.08 -14.67
CA ASP A 337 31.50 -29.15 -16.09
C ASP A 337 30.31 -29.79 -16.81
N ASP A 338 29.74 -29.09 -17.80
CA ASP A 338 29.43 -29.72 -19.07
C ASP A 338 29.18 -28.66 -20.14
N GLU A 339 30.09 -28.72 -21.11
CA GLU A 339 30.00 -28.20 -22.46
C GLU A 339 28.61 -28.42 -23.07
N TRP A 340 28.11 -27.47 -23.86
CA TRP A 340 27.75 -27.58 -25.29
C TRP A 340 27.18 -26.26 -25.82
#